data_AF-A0A511Z6S8-F1
#
_entry.id   AF-A0A511Z6S8-F1
#
_cell.length_a   1.000
_cell.length_b   1.000
_cell.length_c   1.000
_cell.angle_alpha   90.00
_cell.angle_beta   90.00
_cell.angle_gamma   90.00
#
_symmetry.space_group_name_H-M   'P 1'
#
loop_
_entity.id
_entity.type
_entity.pdbx_description
1 polymer ?
#
loop_
_entity_poly.entity_id
_entity_poly.type
_entity_poly.pdbx_seq_one_letter_code
_entity_poly.pdbx_strand_id
1 'polypeptide(L)'
;MNQKVVDVYNAMVVKFKEVIREHELGHNDYHALVDWMDALGKAGEIPLFMDVFFETHALQEMYKNVKGTEPTILGPYYLENAVEIKNPGVLPMRDDEQGDILYFTGTVTDVDGNPLANTKVDMWQADASGEYSGFAEELPEGIFRAVLFTDENGNFEVKTVVPGDYSIPTNGPTGKFLEWIDSHPIRPAHLHFLFKPQNGDKLISQVFFEGNPYLDNDVANGVRGTLITKLEKHDGADKGLDKEYYTAHLDFKLRLQDQPVYN
;
A
#
# COMPACT_ATOMS: atom_id res chain seq x y z
N MET A 1 -28.13 9.12 -7.43
CA MET A 1 -27.87 7.69 -7.69
C MET A 1 -26.75 7.60 -8.71
N ASN A 2 -25.65 6.92 -8.40
CA ASN A 2 -24.51 6.80 -9.33
C ASN A 2 -24.88 5.77 -10.42
N GLN A 3 -25.16 6.23 -11.65
CA GLN A 3 -25.64 5.35 -12.72
C GLN A 3 -24.61 4.26 -13.07
N LYS A 4 -23.31 4.58 -13.07
CA LYS A 4 -22.26 3.59 -13.32
C LYS A 4 -22.29 2.46 -12.29
N VAL A 5 -22.54 2.78 -11.03
CA VAL A 5 -22.67 1.78 -9.96
C VAL A 5 -23.88 0.87 -10.19
N VAL A 6 -25.01 1.44 -10.64
CA VAL A 6 -26.20 0.65 -11.00
C VAL A 6 -25.92 -0.28 -12.18
N ASP A 7 -25.21 0.20 -13.19
CA ASP A 7 -24.85 -0.58 -14.37
C ASP A 7 -23.92 -1.75 -13.99
N VAL A 8 -22.95 -1.51 -13.08
CA VAL A 8 -22.09 -2.55 -12.52
C VAL A 8 -22.90 -3.59 -11.75
N TYR A 9 -23.83 -3.18 -10.87
CA TYR A 9 -24.67 -4.14 -10.14
C TYR A 9 -25.49 -5.04 -11.08
N ASN A 10 -26.07 -4.46 -12.13
CA ASN A 10 -26.81 -5.23 -13.14
C ASN A 10 -25.88 -6.20 -13.88
N ALA A 11 -24.69 -5.74 -14.28
CA ALA A 11 -23.69 -6.57 -14.95
C ALA A 11 -23.22 -7.73 -14.05
N MET A 12 -22.98 -7.48 -12.76
CA MET A 12 -22.61 -8.51 -11.78
C MET A 12 -23.65 -9.63 -11.72
N VAL A 13 -24.95 -9.28 -11.67
CA VAL A 13 -26.03 -10.29 -11.66
C VAL A 13 -26.02 -11.13 -12.93
N VAL A 14 -25.82 -10.51 -14.09
CA VAL A 14 -25.75 -11.22 -15.38
C VAL A 14 -24.52 -12.14 -15.42
N LYS A 15 -23.34 -11.60 -15.11
CA LYS A 15 -22.07 -12.34 -15.13
C LYS A 15 -22.04 -13.48 -14.12
N PHE A 16 -22.58 -13.28 -12.92
CA PHE A 16 -22.65 -14.34 -11.93
C PHE A 16 -23.57 -15.50 -12.36
N LYS A 17 -24.68 -15.20 -13.06
CA LYS A 17 -25.52 -16.25 -13.67
C LYS A 17 -24.80 -17.01 -14.79
N GLU A 18 -23.91 -16.35 -15.54
CA GLU A 18 -23.05 -17.01 -16.53
C GLU A 18 -22.06 -17.96 -15.84
N VAL A 19 -21.40 -17.52 -14.77
CA VAL A 19 -20.48 -18.34 -13.96
C VAL A 19 -21.17 -19.57 -13.37
N ILE A 20 -22.38 -19.42 -12.82
CA ILE A 20 -23.19 -20.55 -12.31
C ILE A 20 -23.42 -21.60 -13.40
N ARG A 21 -23.72 -21.14 -14.63
CA ARG A 21 -23.97 -22.05 -15.76
C ARG A 21 -22.68 -22.69 -16.26
N GLU A 22 -21.59 -21.93 -16.37
CA GLU A 22 -20.29 -22.39 -16.85
C GLU A 22 -19.71 -23.51 -15.99
N HIS A 23 -19.86 -23.39 -14.68
CA HIS A 23 -19.37 -24.37 -13.71
C HIS A 23 -20.44 -25.38 -13.25
N GLU A 24 -21.62 -25.37 -13.88
CA GLU A 24 -22.73 -26.28 -13.57
C GLU A 24 -23.08 -26.37 -12.07
N LEU A 25 -23.04 -25.22 -11.36
CA LEU A 25 -23.23 -25.18 -9.89
C LEU A 25 -24.57 -25.80 -9.48
N GLY A 26 -24.49 -26.88 -8.70
CA GLY A 26 -25.64 -27.49 -8.06
C GLY A 26 -26.12 -26.71 -6.83
N HIS A 27 -27.20 -27.18 -6.21
CA HIS A 27 -27.77 -26.51 -5.04
C HIS A 27 -26.79 -26.45 -3.86
N ASN A 28 -26.02 -27.53 -3.64
CA ASN A 28 -25.04 -27.59 -2.55
C ASN A 28 -23.86 -26.64 -2.80
N ASP A 29 -23.35 -26.58 -4.02
CA ASP A 29 -22.24 -25.68 -4.40
C ASP A 29 -22.65 -24.22 -4.24
N TYR A 30 -23.88 -23.90 -4.65
CA TYR A 30 -24.45 -22.56 -4.46
C TYR A 30 -24.53 -22.16 -2.98
N HIS A 31 -25.04 -23.04 -2.10
CA HIS A 31 -25.09 -22.74 -0.67
C HIS A 31 -23.71 -22.59 -0.05
N ALA A 32 -22.74 -23.43 -0.42
CA ALA A 32 -21.36 -23.28 0.05
C ALA A 32 -20.76 -21.92 -0.33
N LEU A 33 -21.04 -21.44 -1.55
CA LEU A 33 -20.63 -20.11 -2.01
C LEU A 33 -21.31 -19.00 -1.20
N VAL A 34 -22.62 -19.09 -0.97
CA VAL A 34 -23.36 -18.11 -0.16
C VAL A 34 -22.87 -18.09 1.29
N ASP A 35 -22.65 -19.25 1.90
CA ASP A 35 -22.16 -19.38 3.27
C ASP A 35 -20.78 -18.74 3.44
N TRP A 36 -19.89 -18.90 2.44
CA TRP A 36 -18.58 -18.24 2.45
C TRP A 36 -18.70 -16.71 2.30
N MET A 37 -19.60 -16.22 1.44
CA MET A 37 -19.86 -14.76 1.32
C MET A 37 -20.45 -14.16 2.60
N ASP A 38 -21.36 -14.88 3.26
CA ASP A 38 -21.91 -14.48 4.56
C ASP A 38 -20.82 -14.47 5.65
N ALA A 39 -19.93 -15.46 5.63
CA ALA A 39 -18.77 -15.50 6.54
C ALA A 39 -17.85 -14.29 6.33
N LEU A 40 -17.55 -13.90 5.09
CA LEU A 40 -16.78 -12.68 4.78
C LEU A 40 -17.41 -11.45 5.43
N GLY A 41 -18.73 -11.29 5.30
CA GLY A 41 -19.47 -10.17 5.89
C GLY A 41 -19.42 -10.18 7.41
N LYS A 42 -19.63 -11.33 8.05
CA LYS A 42 -19.60 -11.49 9.52
C LYS A 42 -18.22 -11.26 10.12
N ALA A 43 -17.17 -11.64 9.40
CA ALA A 43 -15.78 -11.40 9.81
C ALA A 43 -15.34 -9.95 9.58
N GLY A 44 -16.12 -9.14 8.86
CA GLY A 44 -15.71 -7.79 8.46
C GLY A 44 -14.59 -7.79 7.39
N GLU A 45 -14.39 -8.91 6.68
CA GLU A 45 -13.29 -9.09 5.74
C GLU A 45 -13.64 -8.74 4.28
N ILE A 46 -14.85 -8.22 4.02
CA ILE A 46 -15.20 -7.75 2.67
C ILE A 46 -14.17 -6.73 2.16
N PRO A 47 -13.76 -5.68 2.91
CA PRO A 47 -12.72 -4.77 2.46
C PRO A 47 -11.39 -5.48 2.14
N LEU A 48 -10.91 -6.36 3.03
CA LEU A 48 -9.69 -7.12 2.81
C LEU A 48 -9.75 -7.95 1.51
N PHE A 49 -10.82 -8.73 1.32
CA PHE A 49 -11.01 -9.55 0.13
C PHE A 49 -11.06 -8.69 -1.15
N MET A 50 -11.75 -7.55 -1.10
CA MET A 50 -11.85 -6.63 -2.23
C MET A 50 -10.49 -5.99 -2.58
N ASP A 51 -9.72 -5.59 -1.57
CA ASP A 51 -8.39 -5.00 -1.75
C ASP A 51 -7.40 -5.99 -2.36
N VAL A 52 -7.40 -7.23 -1.86
CA VAL A 52 -6.49 -8.30 -2.31
C VAL A 52 -6.76 -8.70 -3.77
N PHE A 53 -8.02 -8.91 -4.15
CA PHE A 53 -8.34 -9.52 -5.45
C PHE A 53 -8.80 -8.53 -6.53
N PHE A 54 -9.27 -7.33 -6.16
CA PHE A 54 -9.96 -6.43 -7.12
C PHE A 54 -9.41 -5.00 -7.15
N GLU A 55 -8.93 -4.43 -6.05
CA GLU A 55 -8.54 -3.01 -6.00
C GLU A 55 -7.45 -2.66 -7.02
N THR A 56 -6.45 -3.54 -7.20
CA THR A 56 -5.43 -3.38 -8.25
C THR A 56 -6.04 -3.16 -9.65
N HIS A 57 -7.09 -3.89 -10.01
CA HIS A 57 -7.74 -3.75 -11.32
C HIS A 57 -8.54 -2.45 -11.43
N ALA A 58 -9.20 -2.03 -10.34
CA ALA A 58 -9.88 -0.74 -10.29
C ALA A 58 -8.91 0.42 -10.47
N LEU A 59 -7.75 0.36 -9.81
CA LEU A 59 -6.68 1.35 -9.96
C LEU A 59 -6.11 1.36 -11.39
N GLN A 60 -5.85 0.19 -11.97
CA GLN A 60 -5.37 0.11 -13.36
C GLN A 60 -6.31 0.79 -14.34
N GLU A 61 -7.63 0.55 -14.23
CA GLU A 61 -8.60 1.21 -15.11
C GLU A 61 -8.68 2.71 -14.82
N MET A 62 -8.64 3.08 -13.54
CA MET A 62 -8.69 4.48 -13.12
C MET A 62 -7.56 5.28 -13.76
N TYR A 63 -6.34 4.75 -13.82
CA TYR A 63 -5.13 5.49 -14.23
C TYR A 63 -4.56 5.11 -15.61
N LYS A 64 -5.25 4.25 -16.36
CA LYS A 64 -4.79 3.67 -17.65
C LYS A 64 -4.20 4.66 -18.66
N ASN A 65 -4.68 5.91 -18.68
CA ASN A 65 -4.29 6.93 -19.65
C ASN A 65 -3.78 8.21 -18.98
N VAL A 66 -3.21 8.07 -17.80
CA VAL A 66 -2.90 9.19 -16.92
C VAL A 66 -1.39 9.25 -16.68
N LYS A 67 -0.79 10.43 -16.82
CA LYS A 67 0.64 10.64 -16.56
C LYS A 67 0.92 10.68 -15.05
N GLY A 68 2.18 10.45 -14.68
CA GLY A 68 2.67 10.52 -13.30
C GLY A 68 3.09 9.16 -12.75
N THR A 69 3.43 9.13 -11.47
CA THR A 69 3.75 7.90 -10.77
C THR A 69 2.51 7.01 -10.68
N GLU A 70 2.71 5.72 -10.87
CA GLU A 70 1.65 4.73 -10.77
C GLU A 70 1.11 4.67 -9.34
N PRO A 71 -0.21 4.70 -9.17
CA PRO A 71 -0.82 4.45 -7.88
C PRO A 71 -0.87 2.96 -7.60
N THR A 72 -0.92 2.64 -6.32
CA THR A 72 -1.20 1.28 -5.86
C THR A 72 -2.16 1.34 -4.68
N ILE A 73 -2.53 0.16 -4.19
CA ILE A 73 -3.56 -0.05 -3.17
C ILE A 73 -3.26 0.75 -1.90
N LEU A 74 -4.29 1.31 -1.27
CA LEU A 74 -4.13 1.94 0.05
C LEU A 74 -3.78 0.87 1.09
N GLY A 75 -4.42 -0.29 0.97
CA GLY A 75 -4.38 -1.35 1.97
C GLY A 75 -5.23 -1.00 3.20
N PRO A 76 -5.57 -2.01 4.00
CA PRO A 76 -6.51 -1.85 5.12
C PRO A 76 -5.90 -1.14 6.34
N TYR A 77 -4.60 -0.86 6.33
CA TYR A 77 -3.84 -0.44 7.51
C TYR A 77 -3.50 1.05 7.56
N TYR A 78 -4.12 1.87 6.71
CA TYR A 78 -4.00 3.32 6.83
C TYR A 78 -4.77 3.86 8.04
N LEU A 79 -4.13 4.72 8.83
CA LEU A 79 -4.75 5.43 9.95
C LEU A 79 -4.58 6.92 9.75
N GLU A 80 -5.67 7.68 9.92
CA GLU A 80 -5.62 9.14 9.82
C GLU A 80 -4.94 9.78 11.02
N ASN A 81 -4.52 11.04 10.86
CA ASN A 81 -3.98 11.89 11.93
C ASN A 81 -2.67 11.39 12.55
N ALA A 82 -1.80 10.77 11.74
CA ALA A 82 -0.43 10.50 12.12
C ALA A 82 0.32 11.78 12.53
N VAL A 83 1.33 11.63 13.39
CA VAL A 83 2.09 12.76 13.95
C VAL A 83 2.87 13.49 12.87
N GLU A 84 2.90 14.83 12.92
CA GLU A 84 3.75 15.63 12.05
C GLU A 84 5.20 15.63 12.55
N ILE A 85 6.15 15.32 11.65
CA ILE A 85 7.58 15.35 11.89
C ILE A 85 8.26 16.35 10.96
N LYS A 86 9.49 16.75 11.31
CA LYS A 86 10.31 17.63 10.47
C LYS A 86 10.80 16.91 9.21
N ASN A 87 11.25 17.68 8.23
CA ASN A 87 11.99 17.20 7.07
C ASN A 87 13.42 17.79 7.10
N PRO A 88 14.50 16.97 7.14
CA PRO A 88 14.50 15.51 7.31
C PRO A 88 13.90 15.09 8.67
N GLY A 89 13.28 13.91 8.70
CA GLY A 89 12.53 13.39 9.85
C GLY A 89 12.94 11.99 10.28
N VAL A 90 12.44 11.57 11.44
CA VAL A 90 12.56 10.19 11.94
C VAL A 90 11.15 9.69 12.22
N LEU A 91 10.77 8.53 11.69
CA LEU A 91 9.49 7.92 12.06
C LEU A 91 9.47 7.60 13.56
N PRO A 92 8.31 7.72 14.24
CA PRO A 92 8.19 7.26 15.62
C PRO A 92 8.52 5.76 15.69
N MET A 93 9.44 5.40 16.57
CA MET A 93 9.99 4.04 16.73
C MET A 93 10.22 3.77 18.21
N ARG A 94 10.40 2.50 18.58
CA ARG A 94 10.86 2.13 19.94
C ARG A 94 12.30 2.61 20.17
N ASP A 95 12.70 2.81 21.43
CA ASP A 95 14.09 3.18 21.75
C ASP A 95 15.08 2.08 21.35
N ASP A 96 14.64 0.82 21.41
CA ASP A 96 15.37 -0.40 21.05
C ASP A 96 14.84 -1.04 19.76
N GLU A 97 14.38 -0.20 18.81
CA GLU A 97 13.78 -0.66 17.56
C GLU A 97 14.68 -1.63 16.79
N GLN A 98 14.09 -2.76 16.40
CA GLN A 98 14.78 -3.83 15.69
C GLN A 98 14.78 -3.57 14.18
N GLY A 99 15.69 -4.23 13.48
CA GLY A 99 15.83 -4.14 12.03
C GLY A 99 16.94 -3.20 11.57
N ASP A 100 17.12 -3.22 10.25
CA ASP A 100 18.16 -2.48 9.57
C ASP A 100 17.75 -1.01 9.40
N ILE A 101 18.64 -0.08 9.76
CA ILE A 101 18.34 1.36 9.63
C ILE A 101 18.19 1.70 8.15
N LEU A 102 17.13 2.43 7.82
CA LEU A 102 16.84 2.92 6.48
C LEU A 102 16.76 4.45 6.50
N TYR A 103 17.52 5.09 5.61
CA TYR A 103 17.31 6.49 5.22
C TYR A 103 16.64 6.48 3.84
N PHE A 104 15.33 6.69 3.82
CA PHE A 104 14.57 6.78 2.57
C PHE A 104 14.46 8.25 2.15
N THR A 105 14.76 8.51 0.88
CA THR A 105 14.60 9.85 0.29
C THR A 105 13.65 9.79 -0.90
N GLY A 106 12.97 10.90 -1.17
CA GLY A 106 12.20 11.03 -2.40
C GLY A 106 12.11 12.46 -2.87
N THR A 107 11.98 12.64 -4.18
CA THR A 107 11.69 13.93 -4.81
C THR A 107 10.27 13.90 -5.34
N VAL A 108 9.49 14.92 -5.01
CA VAL A 108 8.13 15.09 -5.53
C VAL A 108 8.14 16.20 -6.57
N THR A 109 7.78 15.86 -7.80
CA THR A 109 7.61 16.82 -8.89
C THR A 109 6.20 16.74 -9.49
N ASP A 110 5.81 17.71 -10.30
CA ASP A 110 4.70 17.50 -11.24
C ASP A 110 5.13 16.63 -12.43
N VAL A 111 4.18 16.35 -13.33
CA VAL A 111 4.43 15.56 -14.55
C VAL A 111 5.36 16.23 -15.56
N ASP A 112 5.58 17.54 -15.44
CA ASP A 112 6.47 18.34 -16.30
C ASP A 112 7.88 18.47 -15.68
N GLY A 113 8.06 17.99 -14.44
CA GLY A 113 9.34 17.95 -13.73
C GLY A 113 9.59 19.14 -12.81
N ASN A 114 8.58 20.00 -12.56
CA ASN A 114 8.74 21.10 -11.61
C ASN A 114 8.66 20.56 -10.17
N PRO A 115 9.58 20.94 -9.28
CA PRO A 115 9.56 20.51 -7.89
C PRO A 115 8.31 21.00 -7.15
N LEU A 116 7.72 20.15 -6.31
CA LEU A 116 6.52 20.47 -5.54
C LEU A 116 6.84 20.65 -4.07
N ALA A 117 7.09 21.90 -3.69
CA ALA A 117 7.31 22.28 -2.31
C ALA A 117 6.04 22.19 -1.45
N ASN A 118 6.22 21.93 -0.15
CA ASN A 118 5.14 21.84 0.83
C ASN A 118 4.02 20.85 0.41
N THR A 119 4.39 19.78 -0.28
CA THR A 119 3.52 18.62 -0.53
C THR A 119 3.45 17.81 0.74
N LYS A 120 2.23 17.50 1.22
CA LYS A 120 2.06 16.59 2.35
C LYS A 120 2.49 15.19 1.91
N VAL A 121 3.41 14.60 2.66
CA VAL A 121 3.84 13.20 2.55
C VAL A 121 3.36 12.49 3.81
N ASP A 122 2.33 11.65 3.68
CA ASP A 122 1.80 10.82 4.77
C ASP A 122 2.35 9.41 4.57
N MET A 123 3.23 8.97 5.47
CA MET A 123 4.00 7.74 5.34
C MET A 123 3.64 6.77 6.47
N TRP A 124 3.43 5.50 6.10
CA TRP A 124 3.29 4.42 7.05
C TRP A 124 3.94 3.12 6.55
N GLN A 125 4.35 2.26 7.46
CA GLN A 125 4.92 0.94 7.14
C GLN A 125 4.68 -0.06 8.28
N ALA A 126 4.99 -1.32 8.01
CA ALA A 126 5.19 -2.34 9.04
C ALA A 126 6.52 -2.14 9.78
N ASP A 127 6.66 -2.78 10.95
CA ASP A 127 7.95 -2.98 11.59
C ASP A 127 8.80 -4.04 10.86
N ALA A 128 10.00 -4.34 11.37
CA ALA A 128 10.90 -5.32 10.77
C ALA A 128 10.35 -6.78 10.78
N SER A 129 9.29 -7.06 11.55
CA SER A 129 8.62 -8.36 11.60
C SER A 129 7.36 -8.42 10.74
N GLY A 130 6.99 -7.32 10.07
CA GLY A 130 5.79 -7.26 9.23
C GLY A 130 4.53 -6.79 9.96
N GLU A 131 4.64 -6.27 11.20
CA GLU A 131 3.46 -5.89 11.99
C GLU A 131 3.16 -4.38 11.91
N TYR A 132 1.87 -4.01 11.90
CA TYR A 132 1.43 -2.61 11.82
C TYR A 132 0.86 -2.11 13.14
N SER A 133 1.30 -0.92 13.58
CA SER A 133 0.72 -0.26 14.75
C SER A 133 -0.77 0.04 14.56
N GLY A 134 -1.56 -0.15 15.61
CA GLY A 134 -3.03 -0.04 15.59
C GLY A 134 -3.77 -1.30 15.11
N PHE A 135 -3.03 -2.32 14.65
CA PHE A 135 -3.59 -3.62 14.26
C PHE A 135 -2.94 -4.78 15.03
N ALA A 136 -1.63 -4.72 15.26
CA ALA A 136 -0.90 -5.60 16.16
C ALA A 136 -1.00 -5.10 17.62
N GLU A 137 -1.34 -5.99 18.56
CA GLU A 137 -1.58 -5.62 19.97
C GLU A 137 -0.29 -5.22 20.71
N GLU A 138 0.84 -5.79 20.30
CA GLU A 138 2.15 -5.61 20.91
C GLU A 138 2.89 -4.33 20.48
N LEU A 139 2.41 -3.65 19.44
CA LEU A 139 3.04 -2.44 18.92
C LEU A 139 2.47 -1.17 19.58
N PRO A 140 3.32 -0.26 20.08
CA PRO A 140 2.86 1.04 20.58
C PRO A 140 2.06 1.82 19.52
N GLU A 141 1.07 2.59 19.97
CA GLU A 141 0.21 3.35 19.07
C GLU A 141 1.02 4.39 18.27
N GLY A 142 0.76 4.47 16.96
CA GLY A 142 1.33 5.49 16.08
C GLY A 142 2.79 5.29 15.67
N ILE A 143 3.48 4.21 16.10
CA ILE A 143 4.82 3.91 15.59
C ILE A 143 4.79 3.61 14.09
N PHE A 144 5.88 3.94 13.40
CA PHE A 144 6.04 3.83 11.95
C PHE A 144 5.00 4.59 11.12
N ARG A 145 4.39 5.64 11.69
CA ARG A 145 3.39 6.49 11.02
C ARG A 145 3.72 7.95 11.25
N ALA A 146 3.89 8.72 10.18
CA ALA A 146 4.11 10.16 10.30
C ALA A 146 3.70 10.93 9.04
N VAL A 147 3.49 12.23 9.24
CA VAL A 147 3.34 13.22 8.18
C VAL A 147 4.57 14.10 8.15
N LEU A 148 5.09 14.39 6.97
CA LEU A 148 6.09 15.43 6.72
C LEU A 148 5.74 16.21 5.46
N PHE A 149 6.47 17.29 5.21
CA PHE A 149 6.28 18.15 4.05
C PHE A 149 7.57 18.28 3.25
N THR A 150 7.46 18.26 1.93
CA THR A 150 8.60 18.44 1.03
C THR A 150 9.21 19.84 1.17
N ASP A 151 10.54 19.92 0.98
CA ASP A 151 11.27 21.18 0.98
C ASP A 151 11.02 22.01 -0.30
N GLU A 152 11.69 23.16 -0.43
CA GLU A 152 11.56 24.05 -1.60
C GLU A 152 11.92 23.39 -2.94
N ASN A 153 12.70 22.31 -2.92
CA ASN A 153 13.12 21.55 -4.09
C ASN A 153 12.26 20.28 -4.28
N GLY A 154 11.19 20.12 -3.51
CA GLY A 154 10.33 18.94 -3.57
C GLY A 154 10.91 17.70 -2.86
N ASN A 155 12.01 17.82 -2.14
CA ASN A 155 12.66 16.69 -1.49
C ASN A 155 12.07 16.39 -0.12
N PHE A 156 12.08 15.12 0.26
CA PHE A 156 11.88 14.68 1.64
C PHE A 156 12.83 13.54 2.01
N GLU A 157 13.20 13.47 3.28
CA GLU A 157 14.01 12.39 3.84
C GLU A 157 13.40 11.91 5.16
N VAL A 158 13.32 10.58 5.29
CA VAL A 158 12.83 9.90 6.49
C VAL A 158 13.81 8.82 6.92
N LYS A 159 14.26 8.91 8.17
CA LYS A 159 14.93 7.81 8.86
C LYS A 159 13.90 6.87 9.49
N THR A 160 14.04 5.58 9.21
CA THR A 160 13.19 4.49 9.70
C THR A 160 14.01 3.19 9.74
N VAL A 161 13.35 2.03 9.73
CA VAL A 161 13.95 0.72 9.47
C VAL A 161 13.38 0.09 8.20
N VAL A 162 14.12 -0.83 7.59
CA VAL A 162 13.60 -1.67 6.50
C VAL A 162 12.45 -2.53 7.06
N PRO A 163 11.21 -2.43 6.52
CA PRO A 163 10.08 -3.22 6.99
C PRO A 163 10.26 -4.71 6.65
N GLY A 164 9.59 -5.56 7.41
CA GLY A 164 9.43 -6.97 7.08
C GLY A 164 8.38 -7.20 5.98
N ASP A 165 8.42 -8.40 5.39
CA ASP A 165 7.28 -8.93 4.64
C ASP A 165 6.10 -9.07 5.59
N TYR A 166 4.89 -8.75 5.14
CA TYR A 166 3.70 -8.90 5.98
C TYR A 166 2.72 -9.92 5.40
N SER A 167 2.09 -10.68 6.29
CA SER A 167 1.01 -11.59 5.95
C SER A 167 -0.34 -10.90 6.13
N ILE A 168 -1.23 -11.00 5.14
CA ILE A 168 -2.64 -10.72 5.41
C ILE A 168 -3.21 -11.74 6.42
N PRO A 169 -4.29 -11.42 7.16
CA PRO A 169 -4.92 -12.36 8.08
C PRO A 169 -5.34 -13.66 7.37
N THR A 170 -4.95 -14.80 7.94
CA THR A 170 -5.21 -16.14 7.37
C THR A 170 -6.30 -16.92 8.09
N ASN A 171 -6.69 -16.49 9.29
CA ASN A 171 -7.66 -17.18 10.14
C ASN A 171 -9.12 -16.97 9.71
N GLY A 172 -9.39 -16.01 8.82
CA GLY A 172 -10.72 -15.71 8.32
C GLY A 172 -11.02 -16.20 6.91
N PRO A 173 -12.21 -15.87 6.38
CA PRO A 173 -12.68 -16.37 5.09
C PRO A 173 -11.79 -16.01 3.89
N THR A 174 -11.07 -14.88 3.94
CA THR A 174 -10.10 -14.49 2.91
C THR A 174 -8.91 -15.45 2.91
N GLY A 175 -8.36 -15.74 4.10
CA GLY A 175 -7.29 -16.72 4.27
C GLY A 175 -7.69 -18.11 3.80
N LYS A 176 -8.89 -18.56 4.17
CA LYS A 176 -9.43 -19.84 3.70
C LYS A 176 -9.58 -19.89 2.18
N PHE A 177 -9.93 -18.78 1.54
CA PHE A 177 -9.99 -18.70 0.09
C PHE A 177 -8.60 -18.82 -0.55
N LEU A 178 -7.55 -18.23 0.05
CA LEU A 178 -6.17 -18.40 -0.40
C LEU A 178 -5.73 -19.87 -0.36
N GLU A 179 -6.08 -20.59 0.70
CA GLU A 179 -5.80 -22.04 0.80
C GLU A 179 -6.47 -22.82 -0.33
N TRP A 180 -7.71 -22.47 -0.69
CA TRP A 180 -8.44 -23.15 -1.78
C TRP A 180 -7.83 -22.95 -3.16
N ILE A 181 -7.16 -21.81 -3.37
CA ILE A 181 -6.51 -21.48 -4.65
C ILE A 181 -5.00 -21.75 -4.65
N ASP A 182 -4.48 -22.42 -3.61
CA ASP A 182 -3.05 -22.73 -3.44
C ASP A 182 -2.16 -21.45 -3.52
N SER A 183 -2.60 -20.38 -2.85
CA SER A 183 -1.90 -19.10 -2.78
C SER A 183 -1.31 -18.84 -1.39
N HIS A 184 -0.38 -17.90 -1.29
CA HIS A 184 0.20 -17.45 -0.02
C HIS A 184 -0.39 -16.10 0.42
N PRO A 185 -0.32 -15.75 1.71
CA PRO A 185 -0.86 -14.49 2.24
C PRO A 185 0.15 -13.33 2.25
N ILE A 186 1.37 -13.56 1.76
CA ILE A 186 2.48 -12.62 1.93
C ILE A 186 2.45 -11.49 0.90
N ARG A 187 2.70 -10.27 1.39
CA ARG A 187 3.06 -9.10 0.60
C ARG A 187 4.54 -8.77 0.82
N PRO A 188 5.29 -8.43 -0.24
CA PRO A 188 6.71 -8.06 -0.12
C PRO A 188 6.87 -6.82 0.76
N ALA A 189 7.97 -6.71 1.51
CA ALA A 189 8.33 -5.53 2.30
C ALA A 189 8.18 -4.23 1.49
N HIS A 190 7.44 -3.26 2.05
CA HIS A 190 7.16 -1.99 1.38
C HIS A 190 6.90 -0.83 2.34
N LEU A 191 7.07 0.37 1.80
CA LEU A 191 6.69 1.63 2.42
C LEU A 191 5.41 2.15 1.75
N HIS A 192 4.43 2.61 2.52
CA HIS A 192 3.27 3.28 1.96
C HIS A 192 3.44 4.79 1.97
N PHE A 193 2.84 5.43 0.96
CA PHE A 193 2.77 6.87 0.85
C PHE A 193 1.39 7.33 0.40
N LEU A 194 0.90 8.39 1.04
CA LEU A 194 -0.17 9.23 0.54
C LEU A 194 0.40 10.63 0.38
N PHE A 195 0.55 11.04 -0.88
CA PHE A 195 0.95 12.39 -1.24
C PHE A 195 -0.28 13.25 -1.48
N LYS A 196 -0.29 14.45 -0.90
CA LYS A 196 -1.31 15.46 -1.17
C LYS A 196 -0.63 16.79 -1.53
N PRO A 197 -0.57 17.15 -2.82
CA PRO A 197 -0.04 18.44 -3.24
C PRO A 197 -1.00 19.56 -2.80
N GLN A 198 -0.54 20.81 -2.84
CA GLN A 198 -1.40 21.97 -2.55
C GLN A 198 -2.58 22.06 -3.52
N ASN A 199 -2.32 21.76 -4.80
CA ASN A 199 -3.31 21.73 -5.87
C ASN A 199 -3.11 20.44 -6.67
N GLY A 200 -4.18 19.71 -6.99
CA GLY A 200 -4.10 18.49 -7.81
C GLY A 200 -4.59 17.22 -7.12
N ASP A 201 -4.29 16.09 -7.76
CA ASP A 201 -4.74 14.78 -7.29
C ASP A 201 -3.90 14.30 -6.10
N LYS A 202 -4.56 13.70 -5.10
CA LYS A 202 -3.88 12.83 -4.14
C LYS A 202 -3.29 11.62 -4.90
N LEU A 203 -2.08 11.23 -4.51
CA LEU A 203 -1.45 9.99 -4.97
C LEU A 203 -1.30 9.05 -3.77
N ILE A 204 -1.92 7.88 -3.85
CA ILE A 204 -1.60 6.74 -2.97
C ILE A 204 -0.61 5.87 -3.74
N SER A 205 0.52 5.57 -3.13
CA SER A 205 1.53 4.71 -3.73
C SER A 205 2.26 3.90 -2.65
N GLN A 206 3.11 2.97 -3.09
CA GLN A 206 3.97 2.18 -2.23
C GLN A 206 5.35 2.12 -2.88
N VAL A 207 6.37 1.79 -2.09
CA VAL A 207 7.73 1.55 -2.55
C VAL A 207 8.16 0.17 -2.09
N PHE A 208 8.64 -0.63 -3.02
CA PHE A 208 9.13 -2.00 -2.79
C PHE A 208 10.65 -2.05 -2.95
N PHE A 209 11.26 -3.11 -2.43
CA PHE A 209 12.72 -3.26 -2.45
C PHE A 209 13.19 -4.38 -3.37
N GLU A 210 14.18 -4.10 -4.21
CA GLU A 210 14.82 -5.10 -5.09
C GLU A 210 15.29 -6.33 -4.30
N GLY A 211 15.14 -7.51 -4.90
CA GLY A 211 15.60 -8.77 -4.34
C GLY A 211 14.65 -9.42 -3.32
N ASN A 212 13.54 -8.78 -2.98
CA ASN A 212 12.51 -9.39 -2.16
C ASN A 212 11.87 -10.60 -2.91
N PRO A 213 11.70 -11.76 -2.26
CA PRO A 213 11.20 -12.98 -2.92
C PRO A 213 9.73 -12.90 -3.35
N TYR A 214 8.97 -11.92 -2.82
CA TYR A 214 7.54 -11.78 -3.07
C TYR A 214 7.17 -10.71 -4.12
N LEU A 215 8.15 -10.13 -4.84
CA LEU A 215 7.88 -9.08 -5.83
C LEU A 215 7.01 -9.58 -7.00
N ASP A 216 7.27 -10.78 -7.48
CA ASP A 216 6.59 -11.35 -8.66
C ASP A 216 5.29 -12.10 -8.31
N ASN A 217 4.97 -12.24 -7.02
CA ASN A 217 3.80 -12.96 -6.54
C ASN A 217 3.14 -12.31 -5.31
N ASP A 218 3.21 -10.98 -5.15
CA ASP A 218 2.45 -10.24 -4.13
C ASP A 218 0.98 -10.69 -4.11
N VAL A 219 0.47 -11.15 -2.96
CA VAL A 219 -0.90 -11.67 -2.85
C VAL A 219 -1.95 -10.67 -3.31
N ALA A 220 -1.70 -9.36 -3.16
CA ALA A 220 -2.61 -8.29 -3.57
C ALA A 220 -2.35 -7.75 -4.99
N ASN A 221 -1.36 -8.31 -5.70
CA ASN A 221 -0.87 -7.84 -7.01
C ASN A 221 -0.59 -6.32 -7.01
N GLY A 222 -0.13 -5.76 -5.89
CA GLY A 222 0.07 -4.33 -5.68
C GLY A 222 1.41 -3.81 -6.22
N VAL A 223 2.37 -4.69 -6.48
CA VAL A 223 3.69 -4.34 -7.01
C VAL A 223 3.58 -3.70 -8.40
N ARG A 224 4.33 -2.62 -8.61
CA ARG A 224 4.54 -1.98 -9.92
C ARG A 224 6.03 -1.84 -10.14
N GLY A 225 6.53 -2.17 -11.33
CA GLY A 225 7.97 -2.13 -11.61
C GLY A 225 8.59 -0.75 -11.41
N THR A 226 7.83 0.32 -11.66
CA THR A 226 8.26 1.72 -11.45
C THR A 226 8.36 2.13 -9.98
N LEU A 227 7.86 1.28 -9.07
CA LEU A 227 7.81 1.51 -7.63
C LEU A 227 8.83 0.65 -6.86
N ILE A 228 9.72 -0.06 -7.56
CA ILE A 228 10.78 -0.86 -6.97
C ILE A 228 12.05 0.00 -6.90
N THR A 229 12.66 0.06 -5.73
CA THR A 229 13.94 0.74 -5.50
C THR A 229 14.96 -0.21 -4.87
N LYS A 230 16.23 0.16 -4.95
CA LYS A 230 17.33 -0.62 -4.41
C LYS A 230 17.67 -0.17 -3.00
N LEU A 231 17.88 -1.14 -2.10
CA LEU A 231 18.54 -0.91 -0.82
C LEU A 231 20.06 -0.86 -1.03
N GLU A 232 20.65 0.32 -0.92
CA GLU A 232 22.09 0.49 -0.94
C GLU A 232 22.65 0.39 0.47
N LYS A 233 23.59 -0.52 0.67
CA LYS A 233 24.18 -0.83 1.96
C LYS A 233 25.42 0.03 2.23
N HIS A 234 25.53 0.59 3.44
CA HIS A 234 26.60 1.47 3.87
C HIS A 234 27.16 1.08 5.24
N ASP A 235 28.42 1.45 5.49
CA ASP A 235 29.05 1.29 6.80
C ASP A 235 28.48 2.30 7.81
N GLY A 236 28.14 1.82 9.01
CA GLY A 236 27.61 2.65 10.10
C GLY A 236 28.57 3.74 10.57
N ALA A 237 29.89 3.50 10.47
CA ALA A 237 30.93 4.38 10.95
C ALA A 237 30.83 5.80 10.35
N ASP A 238 30.39 5.91 9.09
CA ASP A 238 30.23 7.19 8.39
C ASP A 238 29.15 8.09 9.02
N LYS A 239 28.21 7.49 9.76
CA LYS A 239 27.14 8.17 10.49
C LYS A 239 27.27 8.03 12.02
N GLY A 240 28.39 7.51 12.51
CA GLY A 240 28.61 7.24 13.94
C GLY A 240 27.64 6.19 14.51
N LEU A 241 27.21 5.24 13.69
CA LEU A 241 26.36 4.12 14.06
C LEU A 241 27.21 2.87 14.30
N ASP A 242 26.85 2.07 15.30
CA ASP A 242 27.51 0.79 15.60
C ASP A 242 27.09 -0.34 14.65
N LYS A 243 26.10 -0.10 13.78
CA LYS A 243 25.59 -1.04 12.78
C LYS A 243 25.51 -0.40 11.41
N GLU A 244 25.57 -1.24 10.38
CA GLU A 244 25.34 -0.86 8.98
C GLU A 244 23.97 -0.19 8.80
N TYR A 245 23.84 0.62 7.77
CA TYR A 245 22.57 1.23 7.40
C TYR A 245 22.34 1.14 5.89
N TYR A 246 21.10 1.35 5.49
CA TYR A 246 20.68 1.35 4.10
C TYR A 246 20.16 2.71 3.68
N THR A 247 20.35 3.04 2.42
CA THR A 247 19.66 4.14 1.75
C THR A 247 18.81 3.60 0.61
N ALA A 248 17.68 4.24 0.36
CA ALA A 248 16.89 4.00 -0.84
C ALA A 248 16.26 5.32 -1.29
N HIS A 249 15.99 5.41 -2.59
CA HIS A 249 15.46 6.62 -3.20
C HIS A 249 14.39 6.30 -4.24
N LEU A 250 13.30 7.08 -4.28
CA LEU A 250 12.36 7.03 -5.39
C LEU A 250 11.76 8.42 -5.66
N ASP A 251 11.67 8.77 -6.94
CA ASP A 251 11.00 10.00 -7.39
C ASP A 251 9.51 9.77 -7.63
N PHE A 252 8.69 10.76 -7.25
CA PHE A 252 7.25 10.74 -7.38
C PHE A 252 6.78 11.90 -8.27
N LYS A 253 6.00 11.57 -9.31
CA LYS A 253 5.40 12.54 -10.22
C LYS A 253 3.91 12.64 -9.95
N LEU A 254 3.50 13.79 -9.42
CA LEU A 254 2.12 14.10 -9.13
C LEU A 254 1.47 14.84 -10.29
N ARG A 255 0.14 14.76 -10.35
CA ARG A 255 -0.64 15.54 -11.30
C ARG A 255 -1.21 16.76 -10.59
N LEU A 256 -0.86 17.93 -11.12
CA LEU A 256 -1.49 19.18 -10.75
C LEU A 256 -2.66 19.44 -11.70
N GLN A 257 -3.81 19.82 -11.15
CA GLN A 257 -4.95 20.30 -11.92
C GLN A 257 -5.94 21.05 -11.02
N ASP A 258 -6.65 22.02 -11.59
CA ASP A 258 -7.59 22.89 -10.87
C ASP A 258 -8.79 22.15 -10.28
N GLN A 259 -9.14 20.99 -10.85
CA GLN A 259 -10.18 20.09 -10.37
C GLN A 259 -9.61 18.67 -10.37
N PRO A 260 -9.51 17.96 -9.24
CA PRO A 260 -8.98 16.60 -9.20
C PRO A 260 -9.72 15.65 -10.17
N VAL A 261 -9.01 14.72 -10.82
CA VAL A 261 -9.66 13.66 -11.62
C VAL A 261 -10.38 12.71 -10.67
N TYR A 262 -9.82 12.52 -9.48
CA TYR A 262 -10.28 11.58 -8.47
C TYR A 262 -10.49 12.32 -7.14
N ASN A 263 -11.68 12.13 -6.55
CA ASN A 263 -12.06 12.70 -5.26
C ASN A 263 -11.55 11.85 -4.10
#